data_AF-A0A8T0KXD2-F1
#
_entry.id   AF-A0A8T0KXD2-F1
#
_cell.length_a   1.000
_cell.length_b   1.000
_cell.length_c   1.000
_cell.angle_alpha   90.00
_cell.angle_beta   90.00
_cell.angle_gamma   90.00
#
_symmetry.space_group_name_H-M   'P 1'
#
loop_
_entity.id
_entity.type
_entity.pdbx_description
1 polymer ?
#
loop_
_entity_poly.entity_id
_entity_poly.type
_entity_poly.pdbx_seq_one_letter_code
_entity_poly.pdbx_strand_id
1 'polypeptide(L)'
;MASYKELPRTAQIRLVSSHQEVYEPCDDSFALVDALLADRSNLLEHHPSLCIEIGCGSGYVITSLALILGQEGYGVNYFATDINPHAVEVTRKTMEAHGVGAELVVTDIAAGLEERLAGLVDVMVVNPPYVPTPEDEVGVEGITSSWAGGENGRSVIDKILPVADRLLSEKGWLYMVTLTANNPSEICQQMRKKGYGSKIVVQRSTEEESLHIIKFWRDFDNGKDEANQSASGFIGSLLTHIPLFSFWRGTNSDNKC
;
A
#
# COMPACT_ATOMS: atom_id res chain seq x y z
N MET A 1 32.35 -7.28 21.60
CA MET A 1 31.33 -6.26 21.89
C MET A 1 30.16 -6.54 20.97
N ALA A 2 29.02 -7.00 21.52
CA ALA A 2 27.80 -7.09 20.73
C ALA A 2 27.44 -5.68 20.27
N SER A 3 27.36 -5.48 18.95
CA SER A 3 26.71 -4.30 18.38
C SER A 3 25.28 -4.31 18.90
N TYR A 4 24.98 -3.44 19.86
CA TYR A 4 23.59 -3.10 20.16
C TYR A 4 23.03 -2.50 18.89
N LYS A 5 22.32 -3.31 18.09
CA LYS A 5 21.44 -2.75 17.06
C LYS A 5 20.46 -1.87 17.80
N GLU A 6 20.61 -0.55 17.70
CA GLU A 6 19.56 0.36 18.12
C GLU A 6 18.28 -0.09 17.43
N LEU A 7 17.24 -0.37 18.22
CA LEU A 7 15.94 -0.70 17.65
C LEU A 7 15.51 0.45 16.72
N PRO A 8 14.89 0.15 15.57
CA PRO A 8 14.30 1.18 14.73
C PRO A 8 13.38 2.04 15.59
N ARG A 9 13.60 3.35 15.57
CA ARG A 9 12.74 4.29 16.29
C ARG A 9 11.49 4.48 15.43
N THR A 10 10.32 4.17 16.00
CA THR A 10 9.02 4.59 15.47
C THR A 10 8.50 5.75 16.31
N ALA A 11 7.41 6.38 15.87
CA ALA A 11 6.76 7.41 16.67
C ALA A 11 6.32 6.80 18.01
N GLN A 12 6.65 7.46 19.11
CA GLN A 12 6.21 7.07 20.43
C GLN A 12 4.80 7.61 20.64
N ILE A 13 3.81 6.71 20.77
CA ILE A 13 2.39 7.08 20.91
C ILE A 13 2.17 8.12 22.01
N ARG A 14 2.88 8.02 23.15
CA ARG A 14 2.80 9.00 24.26
C ARG A 14 3.21 10.44 23.89
N LEU A 15 3.93 10.61 22.78
CA LEU A 15 4.38 11.90 22.24
C LEU A 15 3.53 12.34 21.03
N VAL A 16 2.63 11.49 20.55
CA VAL A 16 1.68 11.82 19.48
C VAL A 16 0.62 12.77 20.05
N SER A 17 0.38 13.87 19.34
CA SER A 17 -0.67 14.81 19.74
C SER A 17 -2.05 14.21 19.48
N SER A 18 -3.05 14.62 20.24
CA SER A 18 -4.45 14.21 20.02
C SER A 18 -5.35 15.42 19.85
N HIS A 19 -6.52 15.18 19.25
CA HIS A 19 -7.61 16.14 19.10
C HIS A 19 -8.91 15.36 18.93
N GLN A 20 -10.04 15.88 19.43
CA GLN A 20 -11.33 15.15 19.42
C GLN A 20 -11.81 14.79 17.99
N GLU A 21 -11.49 15.64 17.03
CA GLU A 21 -11.81 15.45 15.61
C GLU A 21 -10.72 14.68 14.82
N VAL A 22 -9.69 14.12 15.48
CA VAL A 22 -8.59 13.44 14.78
C VAL A 22 -8.51 11.99 15.22
N TYR A 23 -8.36 11.09 14.23
CA TYR A 23 -8.24 9.67 14.45
C TYR A 23 -7.00 9.33 15.30
N GLU A 24 -7.23 8.72 16.46
CA GLU A 24 -6.15 8.23 17.32
C GLU A 24 -5.53 6.95 16.72
N PRO A 25 -4.20 6.78 16.78
CA PRO A 25 -3.57 5.54 16.34
C PRO A 25 -4.20 4.32 17.02
N CYS A 26 -4.69 3.38 16.23
CA CYS A 26 -5.17 2.11 16.73
C CYS A 26 -4.56 0.94 15.95
N ASP A 27 -5.18 -0.24 16.04
CA ASP A 27 -4.65 -1.51 15.53
C ASP A 27 -4.24 -1.47 14.05
N ASP A 28 -4.96 -0.69 13.23
CA ASP A 28 -4.70 -0.47 11.82
C ASP A 28 -3.41 0.34 11.55
N SER A 29 -3.25 1.42 12.31
CA SER A 29 -2.11 2.32 12.30
C SER A 29 -0.86 1.57 12.76
N PHE A 30 -1.00 0.75 13.82
CA PHE A 30 0.08 -0.11 14.31
C PHE A 30 0.43 -1.21 13.31
N ALA A 31 -0.56 -1.82 12.65
CA ALA A 31 -0.30 -2.82 11.62
C ALA A 31 0.45 -2.24 10.41
N LEU A 32 0.10 -1.01 9.99
CA LEU A 32 0.79 -0.33 8.91
C LEU A 32 2.25 -0.02 9.28
N VAL A 33 2.52 0.49 10.49
CA VAL A 33 3.89 0.71 10.97
C VAL A 33 4.66 -0.61 11.12
N ASP A 34 4.02 -1.69 11.59
CA ASP A 34 4.62 -3.03 11.64
C ASP A 34 5.01 -3.54 10.26
N ALA A 35 4.20 -3.27 9.23
CA ALA A 35 4.53 -3.63 7.86
C ALA A 35 5.75 -2.85 7.35
N LEU A 36 5.85 -1.55 7.66
CA LEU A 36 7.03 -0.74 7.33
C LEU A 36 8.28 -1.25 8.06
N LEU A 37 8.15 -1.67 9.33
CA LEU A 37 9.24 -2.27 10.10
C LEU A 37 9.67 -3.64 9.54
N ALA A 38 8.70 -4.48 9.17
CA ALA A 38 8.95 -5.78 8.57
C ALA A 38 9.67 -5.64 7.21
N ASP A 39 9.38 -4.56 6.47
CA ASP A 39 9.98 -4.26 5.17
C ASP A 39 11.17 -3.29 5.25
N ARG A 40 11.66 -3.00 6.47
CA ARG A 40 12.70 -1.98 6.74
C ARG A 40 13.93 -2.13 5.85
N SER A 41 14.50 -3.33 5.75
CA SER A 41 15.72 -3.55 4.97
C SER A 41 15.52 -3.17 3.50
N ASN A 42 14.36 -3.54 2.93
CA ASN A 42 14.03 -3.20 1.55
C ASN A 42 13.78 -1.69 1.41
N LEU A 43 13.11 -1.05 2.37
CA LEU A 43 12.92 0.41 2.38
C LEU A 43 14.25 1.19 2.45
N LEU A 44 15.23 0.70 3.22
CA LEU A 44 16.55 1.31 3.31
C LEU A 44 17.34 1.14 2.01
N GLU A 45 17.34 -0.07 1.42
CA GLU A 45 17.99 -0.35 0.13
C GLU A 45 17.30 0.38 -1.04
N HIS A 46 16.01 0.70 -0.90
CA HIS A 46 15.25 1.43 -1.90
C HIS A 46 15.71 2.90 -2.07
N HIS A 47 16.31 3.48 -1.02
CA HIS A 47 16.76 4.87 -0.97
C HIS A 47 15.70 5.86 -1.51
N PRO A 48 14.51 5.94 -0.90
CA PRO A 48 13.46 6.87 -1.34
C PRO A 48 13.93 8.31 -1.21
N SER A 49 13.64 9.14 -2.22
CA SER A 49 13.91 10.59 -2.20
C SER A 49 12.69 11.39 -1.75
N LEU A 50 11.48 10.86 -1.96
CA LEU A 50 10.21 11.48 -1.59
C LEU A 50 9.22 10.44 -1.10
N CYS A 51 8.72 10.65 0.12
CA CYS A 51 7.66 9.85 0.73
C CYS A 51 6.41 10.70 0.96
N ILE A 52 5.23 10.12 0.82
CA ILE A 52 3.96 10.79 1.11
C ILE A 52 3.01 9.91 1.93
N GLU A 53 2.32 10.51 2.89
CA GLU A 53 1.13 9.92 3.52
C GLU A 53 -0.14 10.60 3.00
N ILE A 54 -1.15 9.81 2.64
CA ILE A 54 -2.50 10.27 2.31
C ILE A 54 -3.44 9.93 3.47
N GLY A 55 -4.08 10.96 4.06
CA GLY A 55 -4.91 10.83 5.26
C GLY A 55 -4.06 10.68 6.52
N CYS A 56 -3.24 11.69 6.84
CA CYS A 56 -2.22 11.56 7.88
C CYS A 56 -2.74 11.50 9.31
N GLY A 57 -3.98 11.93 9.58
CA GLY A 57 -4.61 11.81 10.89
C GLY A 57 -3.75 12.37 12.02
N SER A 58 -3.36 11.50 12.95
CA SER A 58 -2.49 11.88 14.08
C SER A 58 -1.00 12.09 13.73
N GLY A 59 -0.60 11.75 12.51
CA GLY A 59 0.78 11.80 12.01
C GLY A 59 1.64 10.62 12.46
N TYR A 60 1.05 9.59 13.09
CA TYR A 60 1.79 8.45 13.63
C TYR A 60 2.57 7.67 12.56
N VAL A 61 1.98 7.44 11.39
CA VAL A 61 2.58 6.62 10.33
C VAL A 61 3.67 7.40 9.60
N ILE A 62 3.43 8.62 9.08
CA ILE A 62 4.47 9.42 8.42
C ILE A 62 5.65 9.71 9.35
N THR A 63 5.39 10.00 10.64
CA THR A 63 6.46 10.21 11.63
C THR A 63 7.26 8.93 11.83
N SER A 64 6.61 7.77 11.90
CA SER A 64 7.30 6.48 12.03
C SER A 64 8.13 6.15 10.79
N LEU A 65 7.60 6.38 9.58
CA LEU A 65 8.33 6.21 8.32
C LEU A 65 9.56 7.12 8.28
N ALA A 66 9.42 8.38 8.70
CA ALA A 66 10.52 9.32 8.76
C ALA A 66 11.63 8.88 9.72
N LEU A 67 11.27 8.36 10.90
CA LEU A 67 12.24 7.85 11.87
C LEU A 67 12.92 6.55 11.41
N ILE A 68 12.20 5.68 10.69
CA ILE A 68 12.75 4.44 10.11
C ILE A 68 13.82 4.77 9.06
N LEU A 69 13.55 5.73 8.18
CA LEU A 69 14.43 6.11 7.06
C LEU A 69 15.54 7.11 7.47
N GLY A 70 15.28 7.98 8.45
CA GLY A 70 16.19 9.05 8.87
C GLY A 70 17.46 8.58 9.59
N GLN A 71 17.57 7.29 9.95
CA GLN A 71 18.77 6.76 10.61
C GLN A 71 20.02 6.71 9.72
N GLU A 72 19.86 6.73 8.39
CA GLU A 72 20.97 6.51 7.45
C GLU A 72 21.49 7.80 6.77
N GLY A 73 20.97 8.98 7.16
CA GLY A 73 21.52 10.28 6.71
C GLY A 73 21.18 10.68 5.26
N TYR A 74 20.26 9.97 4.60
CA TYR A 74 19.73 10.38 3.29
C TYR A 74 18.69 11.50 3.47
N GLY A 75 18.79 12.55 2.66
CA GLY A 75 17.81 13.64 2.63
C GLY A 75 16.51 13.21 1.95
N VAL A 76 15.63 12.54 2.70
CA VAL A 76 14.28 12.17 2.24
C VAL A 76 13.33 13.35 2.45
N ASN A 77 12.53 13.68 1.44
CA ASN A 77 11.47 14.67 1.57
C ASN A 77 10.18 13.97 1.96
N TYR A 78 9.48 14.49 2.96
CA TYR A 78 8.21 13.94 3.42
C TYR A 78 7.07 14.90 3.08
N PHE A 79 5.97 14.38 2.56
CA PHE A 79 4.69 15.07 2.43
C PHE A 79 3.65 14.34 3.26
N ALA A 80 2.68 15.07 3.80
CA ALA A 80 1.50 14.48 4.40
C ALA A 80 0.27 15.32 4.05
N THR A 81 -0.81 14.63 3.69
CA THR A 81 -2.07 15.26 3.30
C THR A 81 -3.20 14.77 4.19
N ASP A 82 -4.14 15.66 4.50
CA ASP A 82 -5.40 15.29 5.12
C ASP A 82 -6.46 16.31 4.73
N ILE A 83 -7.72 15.86 4.59
CA ILE A 83 -8.84 16.78 4.34
C ILE A 83 -9.19 17.56 5.61
N ASN A 84 -8.89 17.00 6.79
CA ASN A 84 -9.16 17.60 8.08
C ASN A 84 -8.01 18.53 8.52
N PRO A 85 -8.24 19.85 8.64
CA PRO A 85 -7.21 20.79 9.08
C PRO A 85 -6.69 20.50 10.50
N HIS A 86 -7.50 19.89 11.37
CA HIS A 86 -7.04 19.48 12.70
C HIS A 86 -6.02 18.34 12.63
N ALA A 87 -6.17 17.40 11.67
CA ALA A 87 -5.24 16.29 11.48
C ALA A 87 -3.86 16.80 11.01
N VAL A 88 -3.84 17.75 10.08
CA VAL A 88 -2.60 18.41 9.62
C VAL A 88 -1.87 19.10 10.79
N GLU A 89 -2.61 19.81 11.64
CA GLU A 89 -2.06 20.48 12.82
C GLU A 89 -1.57 19.49 13.90
N VAL A 90 -2.30 18.40 14.14
CA VAL A 90 -1.89 17.33 15.03
C VAL A 90 -0.62 16.63 14.50
N THR A 91 -0.58 16.34 13.21
CA THR A 91 0.57 15.74 12.53
C THR A 91 1.81 16.61 12.69
N ARG A 92 1.68 17.94 12.52
CA ARG A 92 2.77 18.89 12.76
C ARG A 92 3.36 18.77 14.16
N LYS A 93 2.50 18.77 15.20
CA LYS A 93 2.93 18.61 16.60
C LYS A 93 3.59 17.25 16.85
N THR A 94 3.05 16.19 16.27
CA THR A 94 3.61 14.84 16.37
C THR A 94 5.01 14.78 15.75
N MET A 95 5.21 15.37 14.56
CA MET A 95 6.53 15.41 13.92
C MET A 95 7.54 16.26 14.71
N GLU A 96 7.12 17.44 15.20
CA GLU A 96 7.93 18.31 16.05
C GLU A 96 8.40 17.60 17.33
N ALA A 97 7.51 16.86 18.00
CA ALA A 97 7.84 16.09 19.20
C ALA A 97 8.89 14.99 18.96
N HIS A 98 9.09 14.57 17.70
CA HIS A 98 10.06 13.56 17.29
C HIS A 98 11.27 14.13 16.56
N GLY A 99 11.34 15.46 16.37
CA GLY A 99 12.46 16.11 15.70
C GLY A 99 12.55 15.80 14.20
N VAL A 100 11.43 15.48 13.55
CA VAL A 100 11.32 15.27 12.10
C VAL A 100 10.34 16.29 11.49
N GLY A 101 10.30 16.39 10.17
CA GLY A 101 9.41 17.34 9.48
C GLY A 101 8.93 16.83 8.11
N ALA A 102 7.82 17.40 7.65
CA ALA A 102 7.21 17.15 6.34
C ALA A 102 6.56 18.44 5.82
N GLU A 103 6.32 18.49 4.51
CA GLU A 103 5.39 19.42 3.90
C GLU A 103 3.96 18.95 4.16
N LEU A 104 3.20 19.72 4.94
CA LEU A 104 1.86 19.36 5.41
C LEU A 104 0.81 20.17 4.65
N VAL A 105 -0.15 19.48 4.02
CA VAL A 105 -1.13 20.10 3.13
C VAL A 105 -2.55 19.68 3.48
N VAL A 106 -3.42 20.65 3.77
CA VAL A 106 -4.86 20.40 3.90
C VAL A 106 -5.46 20.27 2.50
N THR A 107 -5.85 19.06 2.10
CA THR A 107 -6.41 18.79 0.76
C THR A 107 -7.17 17.46 0.71
N ASP A 108 -8.05 17.31 -0.29
CA ASP A 108 -8.70 16.03 -0.60
C ASP A 108 -7.73 15.12 -1.37
N ILE A 109 -7.33 14.00 -0.74
CA ILE A 109 -6.35 13.03 -1.24
C ILE A 109 -5.01 13.70 -1.58
N ALA A 110 -4.87 14.26 -2.78
CA ALA A 110 -3.66 14.96 -3.21
C ALA A 110 -3.98 16.15 -4.12
N ALA A 111 -5.22 16.67 -4.07
CA ALA A 111 -5.68 17.73 -4.96
C ALA A 111 -4.76 18.95 -4.91
N GLY A 112 -4.31 19.39 -6.09
CA GLY A 112 -3.36 20.49 -6.27
C GLY A 112 -1.89 20.08 -6.21
N LEU A 113 -1.59 18.83 -5.85
CA LEU A 113 -0.24 18.27 -5.84
C LEU A 113 0.02 17.32 -7.02
N GLU A 114 -1.02 16.85 -7.71
CA GLU A 114 -0.91 15.75 -8.67
C GLU A 114 -0.02 16.06 -9.87
N GLU A 115 -0.01 17.30 -10.36
CA GLU A 115 0.90 17.72 -11.44
C GLU A 115 2.34 17.86 -10.96
N ARG A 116 2.52 18.40 -9.75
CA ARG A 116 3.84 18.70 -9.20
C ARG A 116 4.59 17.46 -8.73
N LEU A 117 3.85 16.45 -8.26
CA LEU A 117 4.39 15.22 -7.69
C LEU A 117 4.26 14.02 -8.65
N ALA A 118 3.76 14.21 -9.88
CA ALA A 118 3.59 13.15 -10.86
C ALA A 118 4.91 12.39 -11.10
N GLY A 119 4.89 11.07 -10.87
CA GLY A 119 6.05 10.21 -11.05
C GLY A 119 7.24 10.48 -10.12
N LEU A 120 7.05 11.23 -9.02
CA LEU A 120 8.12 11.59 -8.08
C LEU A 120 8.04 10.85 -6.73
N VAL A 121 6.90 10.24 -6.41
CA VAL A 121 6.70 9.59 -5.10
C VAL A 121 7.33 8.20 -5.10
N ASP A 122 8.36 8.01 -4.27
CA ASP A 122 9.05 6.72 -4.13
C ASP A 122 8.36 5.81 -3.11
N VAL A 123 7.78 6.37 -2.05
CA VAL A 123 6.98 5.61 -1.08
C VAL A 123 5.71 6.37 -0.73
N MET A 124 4.56 5.73 -0.94
CA MET A 124 3.26 6.20 -0.51
C MET A 124 2.73 5.28 0.60
N VAL A 125 2.24 5.85 1.69
CA VAL A 125 1.54 5.12 2.76
C VAL A 125 0.12 5.65 2.88
N VAL A 126 -0.84 4.75 2.99
CA VAL A 126 -2.26 5.10 3.03
C VAL A 126 -2.97 4.22 4.05
N ASN A 127 -3.58 4.85 5.05
CA ASN A 127 -4.58 4.25 5.91
C ASN A 127 -5.95 4.88 5.59
N PRO A 128 -6.67 4.40 4.57
CA PRO A 128 -7.86 5.09 4.09
C PRO A 128 -9.07 4.86 5.00
N PRO A 129 -10.14 5.66 4.91
CA PRO A 129 -11.45 5.28 5.42
C PRO A 129 -11.93 4.00 4.70
N TYR A 130 -11.87 2.87 5.39
CA TYR A 130 -12.08 1.53 4.80
C TYR A 130 -13.26 0.77 5.40
N VAL A 131 -13.98 1.33 6.36
CA VAL A 131 -15.12 0.64 7.00
C VAL A 131 -16.33 0.73 6.09
N PRO A 132 -17.01 -0.38 5.77
CA PRO A 132 -18.27 -0.34 5.01
C PRO A 132 -19.32 0.49 5.75
N THR A 133 -19.80 1.54 5.11
CA THR A 133 -20.82 2.46 5.66
C THR A 133 -21.81 2.83 4.56
N PRO A 134 -22.99 3.36 4.90
CA PRO A 134 -23.83 4.06 3.92
C PRO A 134 -23.04 5.15 3.17
N GLU A 135 -23.32 5.33 1.87
CA GLU A 135 -22.61 6.29 1.02
C GLU A 135 -22.79 7.75 1.47
N ASP A 136 -23.92 8.08 2.09
CA ASP A 136 -24.20 9.41 2.63
C ASP A 136 -23.38 9.74 3.89
N GLU A 137 -22.67 8.76 4.47
CA GLU A 137 -21.70 8.99 5.55
C GLU A 137 -20.28 9.28 5.03
N VAL A 138 -20.01 9.07 3.74
CA VAL A 138 -18.69 9.30 3.15
C VAL A 138 -18.42 10.79 3.01
N GLY A 139 -17.36 11.28 3.66
CA GLY A 139 -16.95 12.68 3.57
C GLY A 139 -17.83 13.66 4.36
N VAL A 140 -18.69 13.16 5.25
CA VAL A 140 -19.38 14.00 6.24
C VAL A 140 -18.36 14.63 7.18
N GLU A 141 -18.52 15.92 7.46
CA GLU A 141 -17.61 16.65 8.36
C GLU A 141 -17.52 16.02 9.75
N GLY A 142 -16.30 15.99 10.28
CA GLY A 142 -15.99 15.51 11.63
C GLY A 142 -15.32 14.14 11.63
N ILE A 143 -15.11 13.61 12.84
CA ILE A 143 -14.32 12.37 13.06
C ILE A 143 -14.80 11.16 12.24
N THR A 144 -16.09 11.08 11.90
CA THR A 144 -16.70 9.97 11.13
C THR A 144 -16.06 9.76 9.76
N SER A 145 -15.56 10.83 9.13
CA SER A 145 -14.86 10.72 7.86
C SER A 145 -13.58 9.87 7.93
N SER A 146 -13.06 9.62 9.13
CA SER A 146 -11.82 8.85 9.32
C SER A 146 -11.99 7.37 9.04
N TRP A 147 -13.22 6.83 9.12
CA TRP A 147 -13.49 5.41 8.88
C TRP A 147 -14.53 5.16 7.79
N ALA A 148 -15.46 6.08 7.53
CA ALA A 148 -16.55 5.90 6.58
C ALA A 148 -16.05 5.71 5.13
N GLY A 149 -16.05 4.45 4.67
CA GLY A 149 -15.53 4.05 3.37
C GLY A 149 -16.59 3.82 2.31
N GLY A 150 -17.89 3.94 2.63
CA GLY A 150 -18.98 3.74 1.67
C GLY A 150 -19.25 2.28 1.34
N GLU A 151 -19.79 2.01 0.15
CA GLU A 151 -20.14 0.67 -0.29
C GLU A 151 -18.90 -0.24 -0.28
N ASN A 152 -19.00 -1.36 0.45
CA ASN A 152 -17.89 -2.28 0.72
C ASN A 152 -16.63 -1.62 1.34
N GLY A 153 -16.73 -0.38 1.84
CA GLY A 153 -15.63 0.38 2.40
C GLY A 153 -14.59 0.83 1.35
N ARG A 154 -15.00 1.04 0.09
CA ARG A 154 -14.08 1.26 -1.04
C ARG A 154 -14.17 2.62 -1.71
N SER A 155 -15.17 3.43 -1.43
CA SER A 155 -15.43 4.66 -2.17
C SER A 155 -14.28 5.67 -2.08
N VAL A 156 -13.51 5.65 -1.00
CA VAL A 156 -12.28 6.43 -0.87
C VAL A 156 -11.07 5.70 -1.46
N ILE A 157 -10.94 4.38 -1.22
CA ILE A 157 -9.86 3.55 -1.79
C ILE A 157 -9.82 3.68 -3.32
N ASP A 158 -10.95 3.51 -3.98
CA ASP A 158 -11.04 3.50 -5.44
C ASP A 158 -10.76 4.89 -6.06
N LYS A 159 -10.86 5.98 -5.27
CA LYS A 159 -10.40 7.33 -5.65
C LYS A 159 -8.89 7.52 -5.46
N ILE A 160 -8.31 6.88 -4.45
CA ILE A 160 -6.86 6.97 -4.17
C ILE A 160 -6.05 6.19 -5.21
N LEU A 161 -6.50 5.01 -5.67
CA LEU A 161 -5.70 4.16 -6.57
C LEU A 161 -5.28 4.86 -7.89
N PRO A 162 -6.14 5.61 -8.60
CA PRO A 162 -5.72 6.41 -9.76
C PRO A 162 -4.73 7.51 -9.43
N VAL A 163 -4.87 8.16 -8.27
CA VAL A 163 -3.93 9.19 -7.81
C VAL A 163 -2.58 8.57 -7.48
N ALA A 164 -2.55 7.43 -6.79
CA ALA A 164 -1.34 6.68 -6.50
C ALA A 164 -0.59 6.29 -7.78
N ASP A 165 -1.29 5.75 -8.78
CA ASP A 165 -0.69 5.39 -10.08
C ASP A 165 -0.02 6.59 -10.78
N ARG A 166 -0.63 7.78 -10.68
CA ARG A 166 -0.08 9.03 -11.23
C ARG A 166 1.12 9.55 -10.45
N LEU A 167 1.07 9.47 -9.12
CA LEU A 167 2.10 10.05 -8.25
C LEU A 167 3.34 9.17 -8.11
N LEU A 168 3.17 7.84 -8.10
CA LEU A 168 4.26 6.90 -7.88
C LEU A 168 5.30 6.96 -9.01
N SER A 169 6.57 7.07 -8.61
CA SER A 169 7.72 7.02 -9.52
C SER A 169 7.86 5.65 -10.18
N GLU A 170 8.82 5.51 -11.10
CA GLU A 170 9.14 4.21 -11.72
C GLU A 170 9.56 3.14 -10.71
N LYS A 171 10.12 3.56 -9.57
CA LYS A 171 10.50 2.68 -8.47
C LYS A 171 9.48 2.70 -7.32
N GLY A 172 8.40 3.47 -7.45
CA GLY A 172 7.48 3.80 -6.38
C GLY A 172 6.77 2.60 -5.75
N TRP A 173 6.68 2.61 -4.42
CA TRP A 173 5.93 1.63 -3.61
C TRP A 173 4.72 2.27 -2.94
N LEU A 174 3.62 1.53 -2.86
CA LEU A 174 2.42 1.90 -2.09
C LEU A 174 2.18 0.86 -1.00
N TYR A 175 2.00 1.29 0.24
CA TYR A 175 1.51 0.48 1.35
C TYR A 175 0.11 0.95 1.72
N MET A 176 -0.87 0.04 1.68
CA MET A 176 -2.27 0.37 1.93
C MET A 176 -2.91 -0.59 2.92
N VAL A 177 -3.66 -0.03 3.87
CA VAL A 177 -4.52 -0.78 4.80
C VAL A 177 -5.82 -1.17 4.10
N THR A 178 -6.25 -2.41 4.31
CA THR A 178 -7.53 -2.94 3.79
C THR A 178 -8.12 -3.97 4.76
N LEU A 179 -9.44 -4.13 4.76
CA LEU A 179 -10.16 -5.23 5.38
C LEU A 179 -10.55 -6.28 4.33
N THR A 180 -10.87 -7.51 4.77
CA THR A 180 -11.51 -8.53 3.90
C THR A 180 -12.76 -7.99 3.21
N ALA A 181 -13.56 -7.17 3.91
CA ALA A 181 -14.77 -6.56 3.37
C ALA A 181 -14.48 -5.66 2.16
N ASN A 182 -13.26 -5.10 2.06
CA ASN A 182 -12.84 -4.32 0.91
C ASN A 182 -12.38 -5.19 -0.26
N ASN A 183 -12.62 -6.51 -0.28
CA ASN A 183 -12.19 -7.41 -1.36
C ASN A 183 -10.74 -7.16 -1.86
N PRO A 184 -9.69 -7.36 -1.04
CA PRO A 184 -8.29 -7.11 -1.42
C PRO A 184 -7.85 -7.70 -2.77
N SER A 185 -8.40 -8.87 -3.14
CA SER A 185 -8.14 -9.54 -4.42
C SER A 185 -8.48 -8.64 -5.61
N GLU A 186 -9.60 -7.95 -5.55
CA GLU A 186 -10.04 -7.03 -6.60
C GLU A 186 -9.20 -5.76 -6.63
N ILE A 187 -8.77 -5.21 -5.49
CA ILE A 187 -7.79 -4.10 -5.45
C ILE A 187 -6.52 -4.51 -6.20
N CYS A 188 -5.99 -5.69 -5.86
CA CYS A 188 -4.80 -6.23 -6.48
C CYS A 188 -4.99 -6.48 -7.98
N GLN A 189 -6.17 -6.93 -8.42
CA GLN A 189 -6.46 -7.10 -9.84
C GLN A 189 -6.52 -5.75 -10.58
N GLN A 190 -7.14 -4.73 -10.01
CA GLN A 190 -7.19 -3.39 -10.58
C GLN A 190 -5.78 -2.78 -10.74
N MET A 191 -4.94 -2.89 -9.70
CA MET A 191 -3.56 -2.42 -9.75
C MET A 191 -2.70 -3.23 -10.73
N ARG A 192 -2.91 -4.55 -10.83
CA ARG A 192 -2.21 -5.41 -11.80
C ARG A 192 -2.46 -4.99 -13.24
N LYS A 193 -3.69 -4.61 -13.59
CA LYS A 193 -4.04 -4.06 -14.93
C LYS A 193 -3.28 -2.77 -15.27
N LYS A 194 -2.73 -2.09 -14.26
CA LYS A 194 -1.88 -0.89 -14.40
C LYS A 194 -0.37 -1.22 -14.33
N GLY A 195 -0.01 -2.50 -14.35
CA GLY A 195 1.39 -2.94 -14.31
C GLY A 195 1.99 -3.02 -12.90
N TYR A 196 1.18 -3.21 -11.86
CA TYR A 196 1.67 -3.38 -10.50
C TYR A 196 1.72 -4.85 -10.06
N GLY A 197 2.79 -5.22 -9.37
CA GLY A 197 2.85 -6.37 -8.49
C GLY A 197 2.24 -6.02 -7.12
N SER A 198 1.83 -7.04 -6.36
CA SER A 198 1.23 -6.85 -5.03
C SER A 198 1.62 -7.97 -4.07
N LYS A 199 1.83 -7.64 -2.79
CA LYS A 199 2.11 -8.61 -1.71
C LYS A 199 1.48 -8.13 -0.40
N ILE A 200 0.82 -9.04 0.32
CA ILE A 200 0.42 -8.80 1.72
C ILE A 200 1.68 -8.88 2.59
N VAL A 201 2.03 -7.77 3.25
CA VAL A 201 3.21 -7.67 4.12
C VAL A 201 2.88 -8.09 5.55
N VAL A 202 1.72 -7.63 6.04
CA VAL A 202 1.17 -7.98 7.36
C VAL A 202 -0.29 -8.33 7.19
N GLN A 203 -0.73 -9.36 7.91
CA GLN A 203 -2.13 -9.71 8.08
C GLN A 203 -2.40 -9.90 9.58
N ARG A 204 -3.47 -9.27 10.07
CA ARG A 204 -3.99 -9.47 11.43
C ARG A 204 -5.44 -9.86 11.32
N SER A 205 -5.86 -10.87 12.08
CA SER A 205 -7.23 -11.38 12.03
C SER A 205 -7.79 -11.48 13.44
N THR A 206 -9.03 -11.03 13.59
CA THR A 206 -9.92 -11.36 14.71
C THR A 206 -10.97 -12.37 14.22
N GLU A 207 -11.93 -12.72 15.07
CA GLU A 207 -13.07 -13.57 14.65
C GLU A 207 -13.99 -12.84 13.66
N GLU A 208 -14.03 -11.52 13.72
CA GLU A 208 -14.99 -10.67 13.02
C GLU A 208 -14.39 -10.03 11.77
N GLU A 209 -13.10 -9.72 11.78
CA GLU A 209 -12.44 -8.94 10.73
C GLU A 209 -11.01 -9.44 10.45
N SER A 210 -10.55 -9.26 9.21
CA SER A 210 -9.14 -9.47 8.86
C SER A 210 -8.60 -8.24 8.14
N LEU A 211 -7.60 -7.64 8.76
CA LEU A 211 -6.86 -6.48 8.33
C LEU A 211 -5.62 -6.93 7.56
N HIS A 212 -5.39 -6.32 6.40
CA HIS A 212 -4.27 -6.62 5.51
C HIS A 212 -3.53 -5.33 5.17
N ILE A 213 -2.20 -5.36 5.28
CA ILE A 213 -1.33 -4.33 4.73
C ILE A 213 -0.76 -4.82 3.41
N ILE A 214 -1.21 -4.22 2.31
CA ILE A 214 -0.80 -4.62 0.97
C ILE A 214 0.27 -3.65 0.47
N LYS A 215 1.40 -4.19 0.03
CA LYS A 215 2.43 -3.47 -0.72
C LYS A 215 2.21 -3.65 -2.22
N PHE A 216 2.24 -2.56 -2.96
CA PHE A 216 2.27 -2.53 -4.43
C PHE A 216 3.59 -1.93 -4.93
N TRP A 217 4.06 -2.40 -6.09
CA TRP A 217 5.24 -1.88 -6.78
C TRP A 217 5.06 -2.03 -8.29
N ARG A 218 5.73 -1.19 -9.10
CA ARG A 218 5.72 -1.38 -10.56
C ARG A 218 6.43 -2.67 -10.94
N ASP A 219 5.72 -3.53 -11.67
CA ASP A 219 6.18 -4.84 -12.12
C ASP A 219 6.26 -4.84 -13.66
N PHE A 220 7.41 -4.43 -14.16
CA PHE A 220 7.68 -4.28 -15.60
C PHE A 220 7.82 -5.61 -16.34
N ASP A 221 7.84 -6.74 -15.64
CA ASP A 221 7.97 -8.06 -16.26
C ASP A 221 6.61 -8.66 -16.66
N ASN A 222 5.49 -8.27 -16.02
CA ASN A 222 4.15 -8.75 -16.40
C ASN A 222 3.69 -8.29 -17.80
N GLY A 223 4.19 -7.16 -18.31
CA GLY A 223 3.84 -6.66 -19.65
C GLY A 223 4.36 -7.54 -20.79
N LYS A 224 5.34 -8.42 -20.53
CA LYS A 224 5.90 -9.34 -21.54
C LYS A 224 5.02 -10.58 -21.74
N ASP A 225 4.30 -11.02 -20.71
CA ASP A 225 3.48 -12.23 -20.76
C ASP A 225 2.13 -12.00 -21.46
N GLU A 226 1.52 -10.82 -21.30
CA GLU A 226 0.29 -10.46 -22.04
C GLU A 226 0.57 -10.15 -23.52
N ALA A 227 1.69 -9.52 -23.84
CA ALA A 227 2.11 -9.29 -25.23
C ALA A 227 2.33 -10.62 -25.97
N ASN A 228 2.92 -11.63 -25.32
CA ASN A 228 3.11 -12.97 -25.89
C ASN A 228 1.79 -13.77 -26.02
N GLN A 229 0.80 -13.55 -25.16
CA GLN A 229 -0.54 -14.13 -25.33
C GLN A 229 -1.33 -13.48 -26.47
N SER A 230 -1.16 -12.17 -26.71
CA SER A 230 -1.79 -11.49 -27.85
C SER A 230 -1.16 -11.86 -29.20
N ALA A 231 0.15 -12.11 -29.23
CA ALA A 231 0.88 -12.51 -30.43
C ALA A 231 0.62 -13.99 -30.82
N SER A 232 0.30 -14.85 -29.86
CA SER A 232 -0.02 -16.26 -30.10
C SER A 232 -1.47 -16.51 -30.57
N GLY A 233 -2.35 -15.50 -30.48
CA GLY A 233 -3.75 -15.58 -30.93
C GLY A 233 -3.99 -15.42 -32.44
N PHE A 234 -2.94 -15.23 -33.26
CA PHE A 234 -3.05 -14.92 -34.70
C PHE A 234 -2.51 -15.99 -35.66
N ILE A 235 -2.28 -17.23 -35.22
CA ILE A 235 -2.04 -18.35 -36.15
C ILE A 235 -3.30 -19.22 -36.20
N GLY A 236 -4.07 -19.02 -37.26
CA GLY A 236 -5.31 -19.70 -37.54
C GLY A 236 -5.17 -21.21 -37.70
N SER A 237 -6.20 -21.89 -37.21
CA SER A 237 -6.63 -23.26 -37.50
C SER A 237 -6.46 -23.64 -38.98
N LEU A 238 -5.73 -24.72 -39.24
CA LEU A 238 -6.00 -25.68 -40.34
C LEU A 238 -5.01 -26.85 -40.25
N LEU A 239 -5.46 -28.01 -39.76
CA LEU A 239 -5.49 -29.26 -40.54
C LEU A 239 -5.97 -30.45 -39.68
N THR A 240 -6.79 -31.24 -40.36
CA THR A 240 -7.73 -32.26 -39.92
C THR A 240 -7.15 -33.69 -39.83
N HIS A 241 -7.88 -34.53 -39.09
CA HIS A 241 -8.14 -35.98 -39.27
C HIS A 241 -7.51 -37.04 -38.32
N ILE A 242 -8.46 -37.76 -37.71
CA ILE A 242 -8.52 -38.98 -36.85
C ILE A 242 -8.05 -40.24 -37.64
N PRO A 243 -7.50 -41.35 -37.05
CA PRO A 243 -8.27 -42.21 -36.15
C PRO A 243 -7.63 -42.98 -34.98
N LEU A 244 -8.54 -43.32 -34.06
CA LEU A 244 -8.48 -44.34 -33.00
C LEU A 244 -7.80 -45.65 -33.45
N PHE A 245 -7.02 -46.26 -32.56
CA PHE A 245 -7.12 -47.70 -32.27
C PHE A 245 -6.64 -47.99 -30.84
N SER A 246 -7.45 -48.78 -30.14
CA SER A 246 -7.12 -49.46 -28.89
C SER A 246 -6.33 -50.75 -29.18
N PHE A 247 -5.79 -51.34 -28.09
CA PHE A 247 -5.45 -52.77 -27.86
C PHE A 247 -3.96 -53.21 -27.85
N TRP A 248 -3.69 -53.98 -26.77
CA TRP A 248 -2.63 -54.99 -26.47
C TRP A 248 -1.37 -54.54 -25.71
N ARG A 249 -1.19 -54.94 -24.43
CA ARG A 249 -0.80 -56.24 -23.80
C ARG A 249 0.67 -56.64 -24.04
N GLY A 250 1.42 -56.74 -22.94
CA GLY A 250 2.24 -57.92 -22.68
C GLY A 250 3.76 -57.77 -22.56
N THR A 251 4.23 -57.81 -21.30
CA THR A 251 5.34 -58.63 -20.75
C THR A 251 6.81 -58.39 -21.10
N ASN A 252 7.58 -58.21 -19.99
CA ASN A 252 8.90 -58.75 -19.62
C ASN A 252 10.12 -58.56 -20.53
N SER A 253 11.18 -57.97 -19.95
CA SER A 253 12.38 -58.74 -19.53
C SER A 253 13.42 -57.89 -18.78
N ASP A 254 13.74 -58.34 -17.56
CA ASP A 254 15.05 -58.43 -16.88
C ASP A 254 16.30 -57.70 -17.40
N ASN A 255 16.98 -56.98 -16.49
CA ASN A 255 18.27 -57.37 -15.83
C ASN A 255 18.89 -56.12 -15.16
N LYS A 256 19.03 -56.08 -13.83
CA LYS A 256 20.24 -56.46 -13.05
C LYS A 256 21.53 -55.78 -13.52
N CYS A 257 21.95 -54.73 -12.80
CA CYS A 257 22.94 -54.77 -11.72
C CYS A 257 22.70 -53.60 -10.76
#